data_AF-T0YJC9-F1
#
_entry.id   AF-T0YJC9-F1
#
_cell.length_a   1.000
_cell.length_b   1.000
_cell.length_c   1.000
_cell.angle_alpha   90.00
_cell.angle_beta   90.00
_cell.angle_gamma   90.00
#
_symmetry.space_group_name_H-M   'P 1'
#
loop_
_entity.id
_entity.type
_entity.pdbx_description
1 polymer ?
#
loop_
_entity_poly.entity_id
_entity_poly.type
_entity_poly.pdbx_seq_one_letter_code
_entity_poly.pdbx_strand_id
1 'polypeptide(L)'
;MTTRNVYDWSDEHRAIAQAVRRFVDERIRPVLDDLEHGDLAPYGVLRDFYRTFGLDELARERVARHLAHGVAAPTAGGDTGDGAAQLLATIEICRVSPGLVTSLGVSTGLAAGTVLRR
;
A
#
# COMPACT_ATOMS: atom_id res chain seq x y z
N MET A 1 -6.36 25.22 23.49
CA MET A 1 -7.34 24.71 22.50
C MET A 1 -6.74 24.90 21.12
N THR A 2 -6.22 23.84 20.52
CA THR A 2 -5.64 23.92 19.17
C THR A 2 -6.77 23.77 18.15
N THR A 3 -7.01 24.82 17.37
CA THR A 3 -8.04 24.85 16.34
C THR A 3 -7.71 23.81 15.27
N ARG A 4 -8.51 22.74 15.15
CA ARG A 4 -8.35 21.71 14.12
C ARG A 4 -8.72 22.33 12.77
N ASN A 5 -7.74 22.48 11.88
CA ASN A 5 -7.98 22.97 10.52
C ASN A 5 -8.78 21.93 9.72
N VAL A 6 -9.63 22.38 8.79
CA VAL A 6 -10.50 21.52 7.96
C VAL A 6 -9.72 20.52 7.09
N TYR A 7 -8.42 20.72 6.92
CA TYR A 7 -7.52 19.93 6.07
C TYR A 7 -6.66 18.91 6.83
N ASP A 8 -7.05 18.55 8.05
CA ASP A 8 -6.22 17.77 8.96
C ASP A 8 -6.67 16.30 9.03
N TRP A 9 -5.70 15.37 9.03
CA TRP A 9 -5.94 13.94 9.06
C TRP A 9 -6.76 13.53 10.29
N SER A 10 -7.68 12.56 10.13
CA SER A 10 -8.42 11.98 11.26
C SER A 10 -7.48 11.38 12.30
N ASP A 11 -7.93 11.19 13.54
CA ASP A 11 -7.08 10.54 14.55
C ASP A 11 -6.77 9.08 14.18
N GLU A 12 -7.71 8.41 13.50
CA GLU A 12 -7.52 7.10 12.88
C GLU A 12 -6.45 7.15 11.77
N HIS A 13 -6.52 8.13 10.86
CA HIS A 13 -5.51 8.35 9.82
C HIS A 13 -4.11 8.57 10.39
N ARG A 14 -4.01 9.33 11.49
CA ARG A 14 -2.74 9.52 12.20
C ARG A 14 -2.23 8.22 12.81
N ALA A 15 -3.11 7.41 13.39
CA ALA A 15 -2.74 6.11 13.93
C ALA A 15 -2.23 5.17 12.83
N ILE A 16 -2.88 5.17 11.66
CA ILE A 16 -2.43 4.43 10.46
C ILE A 16 -1.04 4.91 10.03
N ALA A 17 -0.85 6.22 9.86
CA ALA A 17 0.44 6.79 9.48
C ALA A 17 1.55 6.41 10.47
N GLN A 18 1.27 6.44 11.77
CA GLN A 18 2.22 6.00 12.80
C GLN A 18 2.53 4.51 12.71
N ALA A 19 1.53 3.66 12.46
CA ALA A 19 1.73 2.23 12.29
C ALA A 19 2.62 1.92 11.07
N VAL A 20 2.38 2.60 9.94
CA VAL A 20 3.23 2.46 8.75
C VAL A 20 4.65 2.96 9.02
N ARG A 21 4.83 4.09 9.73
CA ARG A 21 6.17 4.57 10.12
C ARG A 21 6.94 3.53 10.94
N ARG A 22 6.29 2.88 11.91
CA ARG A 22 6.93 1.80 12.68
C ARG A 22 7.36 0.65 11.78
N PHE A 23 6.49 0.22 10.85
CA PHE A 23 6.85 -0.80 9.87
C PHE A 23 8.06 -0.37 9.01
N VAL A 24 8.08 0.88 8.54
CA VAL A 24 9.20 1.43 7.78
C VAL A 24 10.50 1.40 8.59
N ASP A 25 10.45 1.85 9.84
CA ASP A 25 11.62 1.91 10.71
C ASP A 25 12.15 0.50 11.05
N GLU A 26 11.25 -0.46 11.28
CA GLU A 26 11.62 -1.82 11.68
C GLU A 26 11.99 -2.73 10.50
N ARG A 27 11.36 -2.55 9.33
CA ARG A 27 11.42 -3.53 8.23
C ARG A 27 12.02 -2.99 6.94
N ILE A 28 12.01 -1.68 6.71
CA ILE A 28 12.53 -1.07 5.47
C ILE A 28 13.89 -0.43 5.72
N ARG A 29 14.01 0.47 6.71
CA ARG A 29 15.27 1.18 7.00
C ARG A 29 16.48 0.26 7.20
N PRO A 30 16.38 -0.90 7.88
CA PRO A 30 17.53 -1.76 8.10
C PRO A 30 18.11 -2.38 6.82
N VAL A 31 17.32 -2.43 5.75
CA VAL A 31 17.68 -3.07 4.47
C VAL A 31 17.61 -2.09 3.30
N LEU A 32 17.54 -0.78 3.58
CA LEU A 32 17.27 0.25 2.57
C LEU A 32 18.37 0.33 1.51
N ASP A 33 19.64 0.29 1.93
CA ASP A 33 20.77 0.40 1.01
C ASP A 33 20.78 -0.77 0.01
N ASP A 34 20.51 -1.98 0.50
CA ASP A 34 20.40 -3.18 -0.34
C ASP A 34 19.18 -3.13 -1.27
N LEU A 35 18.07 -2.51 -0.84
CA LEU A 35 16.86 -2.32 -1.65
C LEU A 35 17.05 -1.31 -2.79
N GLU A 36 17.77 -0.21 -2.56
CA GLU A 36 17.91 0.90 -3.52
C GLU A 36 19.16 0.78 -4.40
N HIS A 37 20.23 0.20 -3.88
CA HIS A 37 21.54 0.16 -4.56
C HIS A 37 22.14 -1.25 -4.65
N GLY A 38 21.59 -2.22 -3.91
CA GLY A 38 22.03 -3.61 -3.93
C GLY A 38 21.13 -4.51 -4.78
N ASP A 39 21.26 -5.82 -4.56
CA ASP A 39 20.52 -6.86 -5.30
C ASP A 39 19.24 -7.32 -4.59
N LEU A 40 18.85 -6.67 -3.48
CA LEU A 40 17.69 -7.10 -2.71
C LEU A 40 16.39 -6.69 -3.42
N ALA A 41 15.66 -7.70 -3.93
CA ALA A 41 14.39 -7.45 -4.58
C ALA A 41 13.29 -6.96 -3.59
N PRO A 42 12.41 -6.03 -4.02
CA PRO A 42 11.42 -5.39 -3.14
C PRO A 42 10.29 -6.33 -2.66
N TYR A 43 10.06 -7.45 -3.35
CA TYR A 43 8.86 -8.26 -3.17
C TYR A 43 8.76 -8.94 -1.80
N GLY A 44 9.89 -9.25 -1.15
CA GLY A 44 9.88 -9.82 0.20
C GLY A 44 9.26 -8.86 1.21
N VAL A 45 9.75 -7.60 1.19
CA VAL A 45 9.28 -6.52 2.05
C VAL A 45 7.82 -6.17 1.76
N LEU A 46 7.44 -6.08 0.47
CA LEU A 46 6.06 -5.76 0.08
C LEU A 46 5.06 -6.84 0.52
N ARG A 47 5.40 -8.13 0.39
CA ARG A 47 4.54 -9.21 0.90
C ARG A 47 4.38 -9.16 2.41
N ASP A 48 5.44 -8.81 3.12
CA ASP A 48 5.39 -8.68 4.56
C ASP A 48 4.54 -7.47 5.01
N PHE A 49 4.62 -6.36 4.28
CA PHE A 49 3.72 -5.22 4.47
C PHE A 49 2.25 -5.65 4.30
N TYR A 50 1.93 -6.37 3.22
CA TYR A 50 0.57 -6.85 2.97
C TYR A 50 0.06 -7.74 4.10
N ARG A 51 0.87 -8.70 4.55
CA ARG A 51 0.52 -9.60 5.65
C ARG A 51 0.37 -8.85 6.98
N THR A 52 1.27 -7.91 7.27
CA THR A 52 1.26 -7.15 8.53
C THR A 52 -0.02 -6.33 8.69
N PHE A 53 -0.52 -5.77 7.59
CA PHE A 53 -1.73 -4.93 7.58
C PHE A 53 -2.98 -5.67 7.07
N GLY A 54 -2.92 -7.00 6.88
CA GLY A 54 -4.05 -7.83 6.42
C GLY A 54 -4.53 -7.53 4.99
N LEU A 55 -3.72 -6.84 4.19
CA LEU A 55 -4.06 -6.46 2.81
C LEU A 55 -4.02 -7.65 1.86
N ASP A 56 -3.30 -8.72 2.21
CA ASP A 56 -3.27 -9.95 1.43
C ASP A 56 -4.62 -10.67 1.44
N GLU A 57 -5.29 -10.73 2.59
CA GLU A 57 -6.63 -11.32 2.70
C GLU A 57 -7.67 -10.48 1.95
N LEU A 58 -7.64 -9.15 2.16
CA LEU A 58 -8.51 -8.23 1.41
C LEU A 58 -8.32 -8.36 -0.11
N ALA A 59 -7.08 -8.57 -0.56
CA ALA A 59 -6.80 -8.81 -1.98
C ALA A 59 -7.36 -10.15 -2.47
N ARG A 60 -7.24 -11.24 -1.69
CA ARG A 60 -7.83 -12.55 -2.03
C ARG A 60 -9.34 -12.47 -2.15
N GLU A 61 -10.01 -11.86 -1.18
CA GLU A 61 -11.46 -11.66 -1.18
C GLU A 61 -11.91 -10.84 -2.40
N ARG A 62 -11.16 -9.78 -2.74
CA ARG A 62 -11.44 -8.97 -3.93
C ARG A 62 -11.35 -9.80 -5.22
N VAL A 63 -10.30 -10.61 -5.36
CA VAL A 63 -10.14 -11.50 -6.53
C VAL A 63 -11.27 -12.52 -6.57
N ALA A 64 -11.62 -13.16 -5.45
CA ALA A 64 -12.73 -14.12 -5.38
C ALA A 64 -14.07 -13.48 -5.80
N ARG A 65 -14.35 -12.24 -5.35
CA ARG A 65 -15.54 -11.49 -5.78
C ARG A 65 -15.54 -11.22 -7.28
N HIS A 66 -14.41 -10.81 -7.85
CA HIS A 66 -14.26 -10.57 -9.30
C HIS A 66 -14.49 -11.85 -10.11
N LEU A 67 -13.99 -13.00 -9.65
CA LEU A 67 -14.21 -14.27 -10.33
C LEU A 67 -15.67 -14.75 -10.26
N ALA A 68 -16.36 -14.49 -9.15
CA ALA A 68 -17.76 -14.90 -8.97
C ALA A 68 -18.77 -14.01 -9.70
N HIS A 69 -18.52 -12.71 -9.81
CA HIS A 69 -19.50 -11.73 -10.31
C HIS A 69 -19.07 -11.02 -11.61
N GLY A 70 -17.89 -11.35 -12.14
CA GLY A 70 -17.28 -10.64 -13.25
C GLY A 70 -16.66 -9.29 -12.86
N VAL A 71 -15.99 -8.66 -13.82
CA VAL A 71 -15.33 -7.36 -13.63
C VAL A 71 -16.39 -6.26 -13.69
N ALA A 72 -16.88 -5.79 -12.54
CA ALA A 72 -17.51 -4.47 -12.50
C ALA A 72 -16.50 -3.42 -12.98
N ALA A 73 -16.96 -2.46 -13.80
CA ALA A 73 -16.15 -1.44 -14.47
C ALA A 73 -15.06 -0.84 -13.55
N PRO A 74 -13.89 -0.46 -14.09
CA PRO A 74 -12.78 -0.03 -13.28
C PRO A 74 -13.12 1.24 -12.50
N THR A 75 -12.99 1.20 -11.18
CA THR A 75 -12.59 2.41 -10.47
C THR A 75 -11.10 2.58 -10.75
N ALA A 76 -10.74 3.58 -11.55
CA ALA A 76 -9.36 4.04 -11.59
C ALA A 76 -9.00 4.48 -10.16
N GLY A 77 -8.15 3.71 -9.48
CA GLY A 77 -8.02 3.74 -8.02
C GLY A 77 -8.97 2.70 -7.41
N GLY A 78 -8.44 1.50 -7.17
CA GLY A 78 -9.24 0.39 -6.68
C GLY A 78 -9.88 0.71 -5.34
N ASP A 79 -11.21 0.54 -5.26
CA ASP A 79 -11.98 0.50 -4.01
C ASP A 79 -11.39 -0.58 -3.08
N THR A 80 -10.43 -0.17 -2.25
CA THR A 80 -9.61 -1.00 -1.36
C THR A 80 -9.66 -0.33 0.00
N GLY A 81 -10.84 -0.26 0.59
CA GLY A 81 -11.01 0.49 1.84
C GLY A 81 -10.63 1.97 1.70
N ASP A 82 -10.54 2.63 2.84
CA ASP A 82 -10.29 4.07 2.95
C ASP A 82 -9.09 4.54 2.10
N GLY A 83 -9.36 5.20 0.98
CA GLY A 83 -8.33 5.71 0.06
C GLY A 83 -7.33 6.64 0.75
N ALA A 84 -7.72 7.29 1.85
CA ALA A 84 -6.80 8.06 2.68
C ALA A 84 -5.76 7.16 3.38
N ALA A 85 -6.13 5.98 3.86
CA ALA A 85 -5.21 5.02 4.45
C ALA A 85 -4.16 4.53 3.45
N GLN A 86 -4.59 4.22 2.21
CA GLN A 86 -3.67 3.84 1.13
C GLN A 86 -2.72 4.98 0.76
N LEU A 87 -3.24 6.21 0.67
CA LEU A 87 -2.43 7.39 0.41
C LEU A 87 -1.42 7.64 1.52
N LEU A 88 -1.81 7.52 2.79
CA LEU A 88 -0.92 7.66 3.92
C LEU A 88 0.18 6.60 3.93
N ALA A 89 -0.15 5.34 3.67
CA ALA A 89 0.85 4.29 3.52
C ALA A 89 1.85 4.61 2.40
N THR A 90 1.34 5.08 1.26
CA THR A 90 2.15 5.51 0.13
C THR A 90 3.09 6.66 0.51
N ILE A 91 2.58 7.68 1.21
CA ILE A 91 3.37 8.83 1.67
C ILE A 91 4.49 8.38 2.61
N GLU A 92 4.17 7.56 3.62
CA GLU A 92 5.15 7.16 4.64
C GLU A 92 6.23 6.23 4.07
N ILE A 93 5.89 5.32 3.16
CA ILE A 93 6.89 4.48 2.48
C ILE A 93 7.72 5.34 1.50
N CYS A 94 7.10 6.22 0.72
CA CYS A 94 7.79 7.05 -0.28
C CYS A 94 8.82 8.00 0.34
N ARG A 95 8.60 8.45 1.59
CA ARG A 95 9.58 9.26 2.34
C ARG A 95 10.92 8.54 2.56
N VAL A 96 10.95 7.22 2.45
CA VAL A 96 12.16 6.41 2.70
C VAL A 96 12.61 5.66 1.44
N SER A 97 11.68 5.08 0.70
CA SER A 97 11.96 4.32 -0.54
C SER A 97 10.88 4.58 -1.60
N PRO A 98 11.11 5.54 -2.50
CA PRO A 98 10.27 5.73 -3.69
C PRO A 98 10.29 4.49 -4.62
N GLY A 99 11.39 3.73 -4.63
CA GLY A 99 11.53 2.50 -5.40
C GLY A 99 10.54 1.41 -4.96
N LEU A 100 10.32 1.25 -3.65
CA LEU A 100 9.30 0.33 -3.12
C LEU A 100 7.88 0.72 -3.54
N VAL A 101 7.56 2.01 -3.49
CA VAL A 101 6.24 2.51 -3.92
C VAL A 101 6.02 2.29 -5.41
N THR A 102 7.04 2.55 -6.23
CA THR A 102 6.98 2.30 -7.68
C THR A 102 6.76 0.83 -7.97
N SER A 103 7.53 -0.04 -7.31
CA SER A 103 7.40 -1.50 -7.45
C SER A 103 6.01 -1.99 -7.07
N LEU A 104 5.45 -1.45 -5.98
CA LEU A 104 4.08 -1.72 -5.57
C LEU A 104 3.07 -1.27 -6.65
N GLY A 105 3.13 -0.01 -7.08
CA GLY A 105 2.19 0.58 -8.03
C GLY A 105 2.18 -0.11 -9.39
N VAL A 106 3.36 -0.49 -9.92
CA VAL A 106 3.45 -1.25 -11.18
C VAL A 106 2.88 -2.66 -11.00
N SER A 107 3.19 -3.34 -9.90
CA SER A 107 2.76 -4.73 -9.66
C SER A 107 1.25 -4.84 -9.43
N THR A 108 0.71 -4.06 -8.49
CA THR A 108 -0.70 -4.19 -8.08
C THR A 108 -1.62 -3.22 -8.80
N GLY A 109 -1.15 -2.03 -9.18
CA GLY A 109 -1.94 -1.04 -9.90
C GLY A 109 -2.05 -1.30 -11.40
N LEU A 110 -0.93 -1.63 -12.07
CA LEU A 110 -0.90 -1.81 -13.53
C LEU A 110 -1.03 -3.28 -13.96
N ALA A 111 -0.15 -4.15 -13.45
CA ALA A 111 -0.10 -5.54 -13.91
C ALA A 111 -1.35 -6.32 -13.49
N ALA A 112 -1.74 -6.27 -12.21
CA ALA A 112 -2.96 -6.93 -11.75
C ALA A 112 -4.21 -6.40 -12.48
N GLY A 113 -4.29 -5.08 -12.70
CA GLY A 113 -5.39 -4.46 -13.45
C GLY A 113 -5.47 -4.93 -14.90
N THR A 114 -4.32 -5.21 -15.53
CA THR A 114 -4.28 -5.76 -16.91
C THR A 114 -4.71 -7.23 -16.94
N VAL A 115 -4.28 -8.03 -15.96
CA VAL A 115 -4.68 -9.44 -15.83
C VAL A 115 -6.18 -9.57 -15.59
N LEU A 116 -6.74 -8.76 -14.68
CA LEU A 116 -8.16 -8.81 -14.35
C LEU A 116 -9.08 -8.37 -15.49
N ARG A 117 -8.58 -7.65 -16.51
CA ARG A 117 -9.36 -7.22 -17.67
C ARG A 117 -9.37 -8.21 -18.84
N ARG A 118 -8.54 -9.25 -18.77
CA ARG A 118 -8.55 -10.35 -19.73
C ARG A 118 -9.60 -11.37 -19.32
#